data_AF-A0A0M2V6H8-F1
#
_entry.id   AF-A0A0M2V6H8-F1
#
_cell.length_a   1.000
_cell.length_b   1.000
_cell.length_c   1.000
_cell.angle_alpha   90.00
_cell.angle_beta   90.00
_cell.angle_gamma   90.00
#
_symmetry.space_group_name_H-M   'P 1'
#
loop_
_entity.id
_entity.type
_entity.pdbx_description
1 polymer ?
#
loop_
_entity_poly.entity_id
_entity_poly.type
_entity_poly.pdbx_seq_one_letter_code
_entity_poly.pdbx_strand_id
1 'polypeptide(L)'
;MTTFCNKELAPEEMGNYSDVTEVLNKEFSAEYQAFMADYAATGRSQHDPKLIKKHLEIIGADEKTKEKILLRHKVQAEFGANPLFSGNGLTKVNHNNRYSSDTPQQYGVAETFTFERDPLTIENLGPSVAIFPAKPIKG
;
A
#
# COMPACT_ATOMS: atom_id res chain seq x y z
N MET A 1 -10.12 -3.10 8.50
CA MET A 1 -8.95 -2.32 8.02
C MET A 1 -8.90 -0.95 8.71
N THR A 2 -9.87 -0.05 8.49
CA THR A 2 -9.90 1.30 9.10
C THR A 2 -9.72 1.33 10.61
N THR A 3 -10.50 0.54 11.37
CA THR A 3 -10.37 0.44 12.84
C THR A 3 -8.97 0.01 13.30
N PHE A 4 -8.32 -0.86 12.52
CA PHE A 4 -6.97 -1.33 12.81
C PHE A 4 -5.95 -0.22 12.52
N CYS A 5 -6.00 0.40 11.34
CA CYS A 5 -5.10 1.50 10.99
C CYS A 5 -5.20 2.68 11.96
N ASN A 6 -6.42 3.08 12.39
CA ASN A 6 -6.61 4.15 13.37
C ASN A 6 -6.03 3.82 14.75
N LYS A 7 -5.89 2.54 15.08
CA LYS A 7 -5.31 2.08 16.34
C LYS A 7 -3.78 1.99 16.28
N GLU A 8 -3.24 1.57 15.15
CA GLU A 8 -1.80 1.30 15.03
C GLU A 8 -0.98 2.49 14.54
N LEU A 9 -1.56 3.41 13.75
CA LEU A 9 -0.86 4.63 13.35
C LEU A 9 -0.71 5.57 14.54
N ALA A 10 0.50 6.12 14.72
CA ALA A 10 0.71 7.18 15.68
C ALA A 10 0.07 8.50 15.17
N PRO A 11 -0.34 9.42 16.07
CA PRO A 11 -0.94 10.70 15.67
C PRO A 11 -0.10 11.50 14.68
N GLU A 12 1.23 11.48 14.82
CA GLU A 12 2.16 12.16 13.92
C GLU A 12 2.13 11.58 12.50
N GLU A 13 1.80 10.29 12.39
CA GLU A 13 1.70 9.57 11.12
C GLU A 13 0.37 9.80 10.42
N MET A 14 -0.67 10.14 11.18
CA MET A 14 -1.98 10.54 10.64
C MET A 14 -2.00 12.02 10.20
N GLY A 15 -1.00 12.81 10.62
CA GLY A 15 -0.89 14.22 10.26
C GLY A 15 -2.08 15.02 10.76
N ASN A 16 -2.78 15.71 9.86
CA ASN A 16 -3.97 16.50 10.19
C ASN A 16 -5.26 15.67 10.29
N TYR A 17 -5.19 14.36 10.08
CA TYR A 17 -6.35 13.47 10.14
C TYR A 17 -6.40 12.76 11.49
N SER A 18 -7.61 12.59 12.01
CA SER A 18 -7.88 11.76 13.20
C SER A 18 -8.46 10.39 12.83
N ASP A 19 -8.82 10.18 11.56
CA ASP A 19 -9.43 8.96 11.06
C ASP A 19 -8.99 8.66 9.61
N VAL A 20 -8.45 7.47 9.37
CA VAL A 20 -8.07 7.01 8.03
C VAL A 20 -9.26 6.74 7.10
N THR A 21 -10.51 6.74 7.59
CA THR A 21 -11.71 6.66 6.72
C THR A 21 -11.76 7.80 5.71
N GLU A 22 -11.12 8.93 5.99
CA GLU A 22 -10.96 10.08 5.09
C GLU A 22 -10.17 9.76 3.81
N VAL A 23 -9.38 8.70 3.84
CA VAL A 23 -8.56 8.23 2.71
C VAL A 23 -8.83 6.78 2.31
N LEU A 24 -9.49 5.99 3.17
CA LEU A 24 -9.92 4.62 2.89
C LEU A 24 -11.40 4.54 2.49
N ASN A 25 -11.85 5.47 1.64
CA ASN A 25 -13.20 5.49 1.09
C ASN A 25 -13.17 5.32 -0.44
N LYS A 26 -14.35 5.04 -1.02
CA LYS A 26 -14.48 4.71 -2.44
C LYS A 26 -14.10 5.88 -3.34
N GLU A 27 -14.46 7.09 -2.92
CA GLU A 27 -14.24 8.34 -3.62
C GLU A 27 -12.74 8.60 -3.75
N PHE A 28 -12.03 8.60 -2.62
CA PHE A 28 -10.59 8.87 -2.59
C PHE A 28 -9.74 7.71 -3.13
N SER A 29 -10.21 6.46 -3.03
CA SER A 29 -9.52 5.32 -3.65
C SER A 29 -9.36 5.49 -5.17
N ALA A 30 -10.32 6.11 -5.86
CA ALA A 30 -10.20 6.38 -7.29
C ALA A 30 -9.15 7.46 -7.60
N GLU A 31 -9.13 8.54 -6.81
CA GLU A 31 -8.13 9.60 -6.91
C GLU A 31 -6.71 9.06 -6.66
N TYR A 32 -6.55 8.26 -5.60
CA TYR A 32 -5.28 7.63 -5.27
C TYR A 32 -4.82 6.63 -6.33
N GLN A 33 -5.74 5.85 -6.91
CA GLN A 33 -5.43 4.97 -8.03
C GLN A 33 -4.92 5.74 -9.26
N ALA A 34 -5.56 6.87 -9.59
CA ALA A 34 -5.13 7.73 -10.69
C ALA A 34 -3.74 8.33 -10.43
N PHE A 35 -3.49 8.81 -9.20
CA PHE A 35 -2.17 9.29 -8.78
C PHE A 35 -1.10 8.21 -8.93
N MET A 36 -1.34 6.98 -8.46
CA MET A 36 -0.36 5.90 -8.55
C MET A 36 -0.09 5.47 -10.00
N ALA A 37 -1.09 5.57 -10.89
CA ALA A 37 -0.90 5.32 -12.31
C ALA A 37 0.00 6.38 -12.98
N ASP A 38 -0.21 7.66 -12.65
CA ASP A 38 0.64 8.77 -13.09
C ASP A 38 2.07 8.63 -12.52
N TYR A 39 2.20 8.34 -11.22
CA TYR A 39 3.49 8.12 -10.57
C TYR A 39 4.25 6.94 -11.20
N ALA A 40 3.57 5.85 -11.55
CA ALA A 40 4.19 4.69 -12.20
C ALA A 40 4.86 5.05 -13.54
N ALA A 41 4.35 6.05 -14.27
CA ALA A 41 4.97 6.51 -15.52
C ALA A 41 6.36 7.14 -15.31
N THR A 42 6.71 7.53 -14.07
CA THR A 42 8.04 8.06 -13.75
C THR A 42 9.13 6.99 -13.63
N GLY A 43 8.75 5.71 -13.49
CA GLY A 43 9.68 4.60 -13.26
C GLY A 43 10.41 4.64 -11.90
N ARG A 44 10.01 5.52 -10.98
CA ARG A 44 10.64 5.68 -9.67
C ARG A 44 10.08 4.69 -8.64
N SER A 45 10.85 4.46 -7.57
CA SER A 45 10.46 3.55 -6.50
C SER A 45 9.30 4.10 -5.68
N GLN A 46 8.18 3.38 -5.69
CA GLN A 46 7.01 3.64 -4.82
C GLN A 46 7.27 3.33 -3.35
N HIS A 47 8.43 2.77 -2.99
CA HIS A 47 8.77 2.44 -1.61
C HIS A 47 9.57 3.55 -0.92
N ASP A 48 9.94 4.61 -1.64
CA ASP A 48 10.56 5.80 -1.07
C ASP A 48 9.51 6.92 -0.93
N PRO A 49 9.00 7.19 0.28
CA PRO A 49 7.96 8.20 0.49
C PRO A 49 8.43 9.62 0.13
N LYS A 50 9.74 9.89 0.11
CA LYS A 50 10.29 11.18 -0.32
C LYS A 50 10.07 11.40 -1.82
N LEU A 51 10.14 10.33 -2.62
CA LEU A 51 9.92 10.42 -4.06
C LEU A 51 8.44 10.64 -4.39
N ILE A 52 7.54 10.07 -3.61
CA ILE A 52 6.10 10.31 -3.70
C ILE A 52 5.78 11.77 -3.39
N LYS A 53 6.30 12.29 -2.27
CA LYS A 53 6.14 13.70 -1.90
C LYS A 53 6.68 14.64 -2.98
N LYS A 54 7.88 14.37 -3.49
CA LYS A 54 8.48 15.15 -4.57
C LYS A 54 7.63 15.14 -5.85
N HIS A 55 6.98 14.02 -6.17
CA HIS A 55 6.09 13.94 -7.32
C HIS A 55 4.85 14.81 -7.13
N LEU A 56 4.25 14.78 -5.94
CA LEU A 56 3.12 15.66 -5.60
C LEU A 56 3.47 17.15 -5.70
N GLU A 57 4.69 17.52 -5.33
CA GLU A 57 5.21 18.88 -5.52
C GLU A 57 5.37 19.25 -7.00
N ILE A 58 5.87 18.33 -7.83
CA ILE A 58 6.06 18.54 -9.28
C ILE A 58 4.73 18.75 -10.01
N ILE A 59 3.71 17.96 -9.69
CA ILE A 59 2.38 18.10 -10.31
C ILE A 59 1.57 19.27 -9.75
N GLY A 60 2.11 20.01 -8.79
CA GLY A 60 1.46 21.19 -8.20
C GLY A 60 0.22 20.86 -7.38
N ALA A 61 0.17 19.68 -6.72
CA ALA A 61 -0.95 19.31 -5.88
C ALA A 61 -1.10 20.28 -4.71
N ASP A 62 -2.34 20.61 -4.34
CA ASP A 62 -2.63 21.41 -3.15
C ASP A 62 -2.27 20.64 -1.86
N GLU A 63 -2.09 21.37 -0.76
CA GLU A 63 -1.66 20.77 0.51
C GLU A 63 -2.63 19.73 1.07
N LYS A 64 -3.95 19.93 0.89
CA LYS A 64 -4.93 18.96 1.37
C LYS A 64 -4.83 17.64 0.59
N THR A 65 -4.71 17.73 -0.73
CA THR A 65 -4.51 16.56 -1.60
C THR A 65 -3.20 15.85 -1.30
N LYS A 66 -2.11 16.61 -1.08
CA LYS A 66 -0.82 16.04 -0.66
C LYS A 66 -0.96 15.22 0.61
N GLU A 67 -1.57 15.78 1.65
CA GLU A 67 -1.74 15.10 2.93
C GLU A 67 -2.59 13.83 2.79
N LYS A 68 -3.69 13.87 2.03
CA LYS A 68 -4.51 12.67 1.80
C LYS A 68 -3.75 11.57 1.05
N ILE A 69 -3.02 11.93 -0.01
CA ILE A 69 -2.25 10.96 -0.79
C ILE A 69 -1.14 10.36 0.06
N LEU A 70 -0.41 11.18 0.83
CA LEU A 70 0.66 10.69 1.70
C LEU A 70 0.13 9.77 2.80
N LEU A 71 -0.99 10.12 3.45
CA LEU A 71 -1.63 9.25 4.44
C LEU A 71 -2.08 7.93 3.79
N ARG A 72 -2.73 7.97 2.63
CA ARG A 72 -3.17 6.76 1.92
C ARG A 72 -2.01 5.88 1.50
N HIS A 73 -0.93 6.50 1.02
CA HIS A 73 0.29 5.82 0.62
C HIS A 73 0.99 5.17 1.80
N LYS A 74 1.00 5.84 2.96
CA LYS A 74 1.51 5.25 4.20
C LYS A 74 0.68 4.04 4.62
N VAL A 75 -0.65 4.14 4.56
CA VAL A 75 -1.52 2.98 4.84
C VAL A 75 -1.26 1.82 3.87
N GLN A 76 -0.99 2.11 2.59
CA GLN A 76 -0.58 1.08 1.63
C GLN A 76 0.78 0.46 2.00
N ALA A 77 1.78 1.27 2.34
CA ALA A 77 3.14 0.82 2.60
C ALA A 77 3.25 0.00 3.89
N GLU A 78 2.60 0.46 4.96
CA GLU A 78 2.69 -0.15 6.30
C GLU A 78 1.69 -1.30 6.48
N PHE A 79 0.51 -1.21 5.88
CA PHE A 79 -0.58 -2.18 6.10
C PHE A 79 -1.03 -2.91 4.82
N GLY A 80 -0.27 -2.81 3.74
CA GLY A 80 -0.49 -3.59 2.52
C GLY A 80 -1.79 -3.27 1.78
N ALA A 81 -2.45 -2.14 2.07
CA ALA A 81 -3.68 -1.74 1.40
C ALA A 81 -3.38 -1.31 -0.05
N ASN A 82 -3.35 -2.30 -0.96
CA ASN A 82 -3.03 -2.19 -2.39
C ASN A 82 -3.67 -0.94 -3.05
N PRO A 83 -3.02 -0.31 -4.06
CA PRO A 83 -3.62 0.77 -4.85
C PRO A 83 -5.04 0.48 -5.39
N LEU A 84 -5.38 -0.79 -5.59
CA LEU A 84 -6.69 -1.24 -6.09
C LEU A 84 -7.73 -1.48 -4.97
N PHE A 85 -7.37 -1.27 -3.70
CA PHE A 85 -8.29 -1.39 -2.58
C PHE A 85 -9.38 -0.32 -2.68
N SER A 86 -10.63 -0.75 -2.81
CA SER A 86 -11.78 0.11 -3.11
C SER A 86 -12.42 0.80 -1.91
N GLY A 87 -11.82 0.72 -0.72
CA GLY A 87 -12.35 1.34 0.51
C GLY A 87 -13.48 0.55 1.17
N ASN A 88 -14.11 -0.38 0.44
CA ASN A 88 -15.19 -1.25 0.92
C ASN A 88 -14.69 -2.60 1.47
N GLY A 89 -13.39 -2.74 1.75
CA GLY A 89 -12.81 -4.00 2.21
C GLY A 89 -12.45 -4.99 1.09
N LEU A 90 -12.65 -4.62 -0.18
CA LEU A 90 -12.31 -5.43 -1.34
C LEU A 90 -11.24 -4.75 -2.20
N THR A 91 -10.53 -5.55 -2.98
CA THR A 91 -9.53 -5.08 -3.95
C THR A 91 -10.06 -5.35 -5.35
N LYS A 92 -10.09 -4.34 -6.23
CA LYS A 92 -10.60 -4.50 -7.59
C LYS A 92 -9.71 -5.43 -8.43
N VAL A 93 -10.33 -6.22 -9.29
CA VAL A 93 -9.60 -7.01 -10.28
C VAL A 93 -9.00 -6.09 -11.33
N ASN A 94 -7.72 -6.28 -11.64
CA ASN A 94 -7.06 -5.60 -12.74
C ASN A 94 -7.31 -6.36 -14.05
N HIS A 95 -8.38 -6.04 -14.78
CA HIS A 95 -8.69 -6.70 -16.06
C HIS A 95 -7.68 -6.41 -17.18
N ASN A 96 -6.77 -5.44 -16.99
CA ASN A 96 -5.67 -5.18 -17.94
C ASN A 96 -4.50 -6.16 -17.77
N ASN A 97 -4.52 -7.01 -16.74
CA ASN A 97 -3.52 -8.05 -16.54
C ASN A 97 -3.91 -9.32 -17.32
N ARG A 98 -2.95 -9.91 -18.04
CA ARG A 98 -3.10 -11.15 -18.83
C ARG A 98 -3.69 -12.34 -18.04
N TYR A 99 -3.55 -12.34 -16.72
CA TYR A 99 -4.04 -13.43 -15.86
C TYR A 99 -5.48 -13.22 -15.38
N SER A 100 -6.06 -12.05 -15.63
CA SER A 100 -7.38 -11.68 -15.12
C SER A 100 -8.27 -10.98 -16.15
N SER A 101 -7.88 -10.99 -17.43
CA SER A 101 -8.65 -10.43 -18.54
C SER A 101 -10.04 -11.07 -18.66
N ASP A 102 -10.12 -12.38 -18.45
CA ASP A 102 -11.34 -13.17 -18.66
C ASP A 102 -12.07 -13.46 -17.35
N THR A 103 -11.62 -12.82 -16.26
CA THR A 103 -12.22 -13.02 -14.94
C THR A 103 -13.54 -12.25 -14.87
N PRO A 104 -14.69 -12.92 -14.61
CA PRO A 104 -15.99 -12.26 -14.61
C PRO A 104 -16.25 -11.44 -13.35
N GLN A 105 -15.47 -11.64 -12.27
CA GLN A 105 -15.63 -10.91 -11.01
C GLN A 105 -14.93 -9.54 -11.02
N GLN A 106 -15.61 -8.54 -10.45
CA GLN A 106 -15.11 -7.16 -10.33
C GLN A 106 -14.12 -6.97 -9.17
N TYR A 107 -14.18 -7.86 -8.16
CA TYR A 107 -13.37 -7.81 -6.95
C TYR A 107 -12.64 -9.12 -6.74
N GLY A 108 -11.39 -9.06 -6.28
CA GLY A 108 -10.61 -10.22 -5.89
C GLY A 108 -11.15 -10.90 -4.63
N VAL A 109 -10.53 -12.01 -4.26
CA VAL A 109 -10.78 -12.69 -2.97
C VAL A 109 -10.46 -11.75 -1.80
N ALA A 110 -11.10 -11.98 -0.65
CA ALA A 110 -10.84 -11.20 0.57
C ALA A 110 -9.34 -11.27 0.93
N GLU A 111 -8.68 -10.11 0.97
CA GLU A 111 -7.29 -10.01 1.44
C GLU A 111 -7.25 -10.28 2.95
N THR A 112 -6.54 -11.34 3.33
CA THR A 112 -6.24 -11.62 4.74
C THR A 112 -4.96 -10.89 5.10
N PHE A 113 -5.05 -9.94 6.02
CA PHE A 113 -3.91 -9.18 6.52
C PHE A 113 -3.35 -9.85 7.78
N THR A 114 -2.12 -10.34 7.71
CA THR A 114 -1.41 -10.89 8.87
C THR A 114 -0.41 -9.86 9.36
N PHE A 115 -0.67 -9.31 10.55
CA PHE A 115 0.22 -8.37 11.22
C PHE A 115 0.91 -9.05 12.39
N GLU A 116 2.20 -9.34 12.25
CA GLU A 116 3.01 -9.85 13.34
C GLU A 116 3.68 -8.68 14.08
N ARG A 117 3.27 -8.46 15.33
CA ARG A 117 3.82 -7.40 16.20
C ARG A 117 5.20 -7.73 16.76
N ASP A 118 5.51 -9.02 16.86
CA ASP A 118 6.79 -9.52 17.36
C ASP A 118 7.18 -10.74 16.51
N PRO A 119 7.57 -10.50 15.24
CA PRO A 119 7.95 -11.59 14.36
C PRO A 119 9.16 -12.29 14.97
N LEU A 120 9.07 -13.62 15.08
CA LEU A 120 10.20 -14.40 15.56
C LEU A 120 11.39 -14.17 14.62
N THR A 121 12.56 -13.88 15.20
CA THR A 121 13.80 -13.84 14.43
C THR A 121 14.08 -15.21 13.82
N ILE A 122 14.92 -15.26 12.78
CA ILE A 122 15.38 -16.54 12.21
C ILE A 122 15.97 -17.45 13.29
N GLU A 123 16.65 -16.86 14.28
CA GLU A 123 17.17 -17.57 15.45
C GLU A 123 16.06 -18.14 16.35
N ASN A 124 15.01 -17.37 16.60
CA ASN A 124 13.85 -17.79 17.40
C ASN A 124 13.00 -18.88 16.71
N LEU A 125 13.03 -18.97 15.38
CA LEU A 125 12.28 -19.96 14.61
C LEU A 125 12.91 -21.37 14.65
N GLY A 126 14.19 -21.48 15.06
CA GLY A 126 14.88 -22.72 15.33
C GLY A 126 14.81 -23.74 14.18
N PRO A 127 14.41 -25.01 14.43
CA PRO A 127 14.37 -26.06 13.41
C PRO A 127 13.24 -25.88 12.37
N SER A 128 12.38 -24.88 12.52
CA SER A 128 11.26 -24.62 11.60
C SER A 128 11.69 -23.91 10.32
N VAL A 129 12.96 -23.50 10.20
CA VAL A 129 13.50 -22.80 9.03
C VAL A 129 14.66 -23.58 8.43
N ALA A 130 14.68 -23.68 7.10
CA ALA A 130 15.82 -24.19 6.35
C ALA A 130 16.63 -23.03 5.77
N ILE A 131 17.93 -22.96 6.10
CA ILE A 131 18.85 -21.97 5.54
C ILE A 131 19.52 -22.58 4.30
N PHE A 132 19.28 -21.99 3.13
CA PHE A 132 19.94 -22.38 1.89
C PHE A 132 21.02 -21.35 1.53
N PRO A 133 22.32 -21.68 1.69
CA PRO A 133 23.38 -20.76 1.31
C PRO A 133 23.40 -20.59 -0.21
N ALA A 134 23.29 -19.35 -0.68
CA ALA A 134 23.42 -19.04 -2.10
C ALA A 134 24.85 -19.35 -2.57
N LYS A 135 24.98 -20.04 -3.72
CA LYS A 135 26.28 -20.18 -4.39
C LYS A 135 26.65 -18.82 -5.02
N PRO A 136 27.86 -18.29 -4.77
CA PRO A 136 28.33 -17.11 -5.45
C PRO A 136 28.30 -17.34 -6.96
N ILE A 137 27.72 -16.40 -7.69
CA ILE A 137 27.86 -16.36 -9.14
C ILE A 137 29.32 -15.96 -9.41
N LYS A 138 30.09 -16.84 -10.06
CA LYS A 138 31.44 -16.50 -10.51
C LYS A 138 31.31 -15.36 -11.52
N GLY A 139 31.90 -14.21 -11.19
CA GLY A 139 32.14 -13.13 -12.15
C GLY A 139 33.19 -13.50 -13.18
#